data_AF-F0ZP29-F1
#
_entry.id   AF-F0ZP29-F1
#
_cell.length_a   1.000
_cell.length_b   1.000
_cell.length_c   1.000
_cell.angle_alpha   90.00
_cell.angle_beta   90.00
_cell.angle_gamma   90.00
#
_symmetry.space_group_name_H-M   'P 1'
#
loop_
_entity.id
_entity.type
_entity.pdbx_description
1 polymer ?
#
loop_
_entity_poly.entity_id
_entity_poly.type
_entity_poly.pdbx_seq_one_letter_code
_entity_poly.pdbx_strand_id
1 'polypeptide(L)' 'MSGMKKFIPLLDRDGSFVEPLVREGDMVIVSPRARAIPIPMGDKTYQLITEGDILGIIEN' A
#
# COMPACT_ATOMS: atom_id res chain seq x y z
N MET A 1 -9.30 -9.18 -24.02
CA MET A 1 -7.92 -8.68 -23.86
C MET A 1 -7.74 -8.24 -22.41
N SER A 2 -7.22 -9.11 -21.54
CA SER A 2 -6.94 -8.76 -20.13
C SER A 2 -5.48 -8.36 -20.02
N GLY A 3 -5.22 -7.05 -19.96
CA GLY A 3 -3.88 -6.53 -19.70
C GLY A 3 -3.54 -6.74 -18.24
N MET A 4 -2.74 -7.75 -17.92
CA MET A 4 -2.12 -7.86 -16.59
C MET A 4 -1.35 -6.57 -16.31
N LYS A 5 -1.81 -5.80 -15.32
CA LYS A 5 -1.03 -4.69 -14.78
C LYS A 5 0.19 -5.30 -14.11
N LYS A 6 1.35 -5.11 -14.74
CA LYS A 6 2.64 -5.60 -14.26
C LYS A 6 2.90 -4.95 -12.90
N PHE A 7 2.88 -5.75 -11.83
CA PHE A 7 3.36 -5.33 -10.52
C PHE A 7 4.87 -5.08 -10.65
N ILE A 8 5.29 -3.82 -10.49
CA ILE A 8 6.70 -3.46 -10.45
C ILE A 8 7.05 -3.35 -8.97
N PRO A 9 7.72 -4.36 -8.38
CA PRO A 9 8.21 -4.24 -7.02
C PRO A 9 9.18 -3.07 -6.92
N LEU A 10 9.23 -2.41 -5.75
CA LEU A 10 10.33 -1.51 -5.45
C LEU A 10 11.59 -2.37 -5.30
N LEU A 11 12.57 -2.10 -6.16
CA LEU A 11 13.87 -2.76 -6.14
C LEU A 11 14.88 -1.78 -5.54
N ASP A 12 15.76 -2.27 -4.67
CA ASP A 12 16.90 -1.50 -4.20
C ASP A 12 17.95 -1.38 -5.33
N ARG A 13 18.97 -0.55 -5.14
CA ARG A 13 20.01 -0.25 -6.14
C ARG A 13 20.79 -1.48 -6.59
N ASP A 14 20.81 -2.53 -5.77
CA ASP A 14 21.45 -3.82 -6.08
C ASP A 14 20.50 -4.83 -6.76
N GLY A 15 19.25 -4.45 -7.04
CA GLY A 15 18.24 -5.29 -7.67
C GLY A 15 17.53 -6.23 -6.70
N SER A 16 17.79 -6.15 -5.39
CA SER A 16 17.05 -6.87 -4.37
C SER A 16 15.65 -6.30 -4.18
N PHE A 17 14.73 -7.11 -3.66
CA PHE A 17 13.40 -6.66 -3.31
C PHE A 17 13.44 -5.80 -2.05
N VAL A 18 12.78 -4.65 -2.09
CA VAL A 18 12.50 -3.85 -0.89
C VAL A 18 11.22 -4.38 -0.27
N GLU A 19 11.30 -4.83 0.98
CA GLU A 19 10.12 -5.20 1.75
C GLU A 19 9.29 -3.96 2.10
N PRO A 20 7.95 -4.06 2.15
CA PRO A 20 7.11 -2.96 2.60
C PRO A 20 7.44 -2.57 4.05
N LEU A 21 7.42 -1.27 4.33
CA LEU A 21 7.61 -0.73 5.68
C LEU A 21 6.54 -1.20 6.66
N VAL A 22 5.31 -1.41 6.17
CA VAL A 22 4.15 -1.78 6.98
C VAL A 22 3.85 -3.26 6.91
N ARG A 23 3.36 -3.80 8.02
CA ARG A 23 2.95 -5.20 8.17
C ARG A 23 1.44 -5.29 8.38
N GLU A 24 0.92 -6.48 8.17
CA GLU A 24 -0.48 -6.76 8.47
C GLU A 24 -0.77 -6.52 9.96
N GLY A 25 -1.85 -5.78 10.25
CA GLY A 25 -2.26 -5.45 11.61
C GLY A 25 -1.73 -4.11 12.14
N ASP A 26 -0.76 -3.49 11.46
CA ASP A 26 -0.26 -2.17 11.84
C ASP A 26 -1.37 -1.11 11.74
N MET A 27 -1.47 -0.25 12.76
CA MET A 27 -2.24 0.99 12.65
C MET A 27 -1.37 2.06 12.01
N VAL A 28 -1.86 2.67 10.93
CA VAL A 28 -1.10 3.65 10.15
C VAL A 28 -1.83 4.98 10.05
N ILE A 29 -1.06 6.06 10.02
CA ILE A 29 -1.56 7.39 9.70
C ILE A 29 -1.39 7.60 8.20
N VAL A 30 -2.50 7.86 7.51
CA VAL A 30 -2.52 8.08 6.06
C VAL A 30 -2.68 9.57 5.77
N SER A 31 -1.96 10.08 4.78
CA SER A 31 -2.11 11.45 4.31
C SER A 31 -3.57 11.72 3.89
N PRO A 32 -4.18 12.85 4.30
CA PRO A 32 -5.52 13.21 3.84
C PRO A 32 -5.57 13.54 2.33
N ARG A 33 -4.41 13.70 1.69
CA ARG A 33 -4.27 13.91 0.24
C ARG A 33 -3.94 12.61 -0.51
N ALA A 34 -3.85 11.48 0.19
CA ALA A 34 -3.54 10.20 -0.40
C ALA A 34 -4.53 9.86 -1.52
N ARG A 35 -4.05 9.29 -2.61
CA ARG A 35 -4.94 8.76 -3.65
C ARG A 35 -5.43 7.38 -3.22
N ALA A 36 -6.45 7.37 -2.36
CA ALA A 36 -7.12 6.16 -1.92
C ALA A 36 -8.08 5.65 -3.01
N ILE A 37 -7.91 4.40 -3.45
CA ILE A 37 -8.80 3.73 -4.39
C ILE A 37 -9.72 2.80 -3.58
N PRO A 38 -11.05 3.03 -3.59
CA PRO A 38 -11.97 2.18 -2.86
C PRO A 38 -12.10 0.81 -3.56
N ILE A 39 -11.89 -0.27 -2.80
CA ILE A 39 -12.01 -1.65 -3.24
C ILE A 39 -13.13 -2.32 -2.44
N PRO A 40 -14.31 -2.55 -3.03
CA PRO A 40 -15.37 -3.30 -2.36
C PRO A 40 -14.98 -4.78 -2.25
N MET A 41 -15.12 -5.37 -1.06
CA MET A 41 -14.91 -6.79 -0.81
C MET A 41 -15.97 -7.29 0.19
N GLY A 42 -16.97 -8.00 -0.32
CA GLY A 42 -18.11 -8.46 0.47
C GLY A 42 -19.00 -7.28 0.91
N ASP A 43 -19.23 -7.17 2.21
CA ASP A 43 -20.00 -6.10 2.86
C ASP A 43 -19.15 -4.88 3.27
N LYS A 44 -17.85 -4.92 2.98
CA LYS A 44 -16.89 -3.87 3.37
C LYS A 44 -16.28 -3.18 2.15
N THR A 45 -15.87 -1.93 2.34
CA THR A 45 -15.04 -1.19 1.39
C THR A 45 -13.69 -0.92 2.01
N TYR A 46 -12.64 -1.43 1.38
CA TYR A 46 -11.24 -1.18 1.76
C TYR A 46 -10.66 -0.05 0.91
N GLN A 47 -9.56 0.54 1.35
CA GLN A 47 -8.85 1.58 0.60
C GLN A 47 -7.49 1.03 0.18
N LEU A 48 -7.25 0.96 -1.13
CA LEU A 48 -5.92 0.70 -1.67
C LEU A 48 -5.16 2.03 -1.74
N ILE A 49 -4.07 2.12 -1.01
CA ILE A 49 -3.17 3.29 -0.94
C ILE A 49 -1.76 2.89 -1.33
N THR A 50 -0.91 3.87 -1.63
CA THR A 50 0.52 3.63 -1.84
C THR A 50 1.28 3.82 -0.54
N GLU A 51 2.40 3.12 -0.38
CA GLU A 51 3.25 3.23 0.80
C GLU A 51 3.77 4.66 1.02
N GLY A 52 4.06 5.39 -0.05
CA GLY A 52 4.47 6.80 0.03
C GLY A 52 3.39 7.75 0.57
N ASP A 53 2.13 7.31 0.67
CA ASP A 53 1.04 8.07 1.27
C ASP A 53 0.90 7.81 2.79
N ILE A 54 1.66 6.86 3.34
CA ILE A 54 1.70 6.53 4.76
C ILE A 54 2.65 7.50 5.46
N LEU A 55 2.15 8.26 6.42
CA LEU A 55 2.91 9.26 7.17
C LEU A 55 3.63 8.67 8.39
N GLY A 56 3.14 7.56 8.91
CA GLY A 56 3.74 6.87 10.05
C GLY A 56 2.91 5.69 10.53
N ILE A 57 3.52 4.88 11.40
CA ILE A 57 2.91 3.75 12.11
C ILE A 57 2.65 4.18 13.56
N ILE A 58 1.48 3.84 14.10
CA ILE A 58 1.12 4.08 15.49
C ILE A 58 1.55 2.85 16.30
N GLU A 59 2.52 3.03 17.19
CA GLU A 59 2.91 2.01 18.16
C GLU A 59 2.05 2.15 19.43
N ASN A 60 1.63 1.01 19.98
CA ASN A 60 0.92 0.94 21.28
C ASN A 60 1.92 0.86 22.43
#